data_AF-A0A8H4LVY8-F1
#
_entry.id   AF-A0A8H4LVY8-F1
#
_cell.length_a   1.000
_cell.length_b   1.000
_cell.length_c   1.000
_cell.angle_alpha   90.00
_cell.angle_beta   90.00
_cell.angle_gamma   90.00
#
_symmetry.space_group_name_H-M   'P 1'
#
loop_
_entity.id
_entity.type
_entity.pdbx_description
1 polymer ?
#
loop_
_entity_poly.entity_id
_entity_poly.type
_entity_poly.pdbx_seq_one_letter_code
_entity_poly.pdbx_strand_id
1 'polypeptide(L)'
;MGRFVCRNRSCTKDGWGSKKIAITIRMYAGASYNARVYSQRCKHCDVASSPTLDDSCPDRVAYRIKKWCGIELDRPQGAQGRGPPHEKSLCEGCQAGHCAAGRSGVLFSTLNHLTAN
;
A
#
# COMPACT_ATOMS: atom_id res chain seq x y z
N MET A 1 7.80 -2.86 -4.85
CA MET A 1 8.23 -1.73 -3.98
C MET A 1 7.26 -0.59 -4.24
N GLY A 2 7.63 0.67 -4.05
CA GLY A 2 6.86 1.79 -4.59
C GLY A 2 7.74 2.96 -4.98
N ARG A 3 7.31 3.69 -6.01
CA ARG A 3 7.88 4.97 -6.41
C ARG A 3 6.83 6.06 -6.21
N PHE A 4 7.26 7.22 -5.77
CA PHE A 4 6.42 8.37 -5.48
C PHE A 4 6.93 9.59 -6.22
N VAL A 5 6.02 10.39 -6.74
CA VAL A 5 6.33 11.66 -7.42
C VAL A 5 5.69 12.80 -6.64
N CYS A 6 6.47 13.84 -6.33
CA CYS A 6 5.94 15.03 -5.68
C CYS A 6 4.97 15.74 -6.63
N ARG A 7 3.78 16.12 -6.13
CA ARG A 7 2.78 16.85 -6.93
C ARG A 7 2.96 18.37 -6.89
N ASN A 8 3.80 18.87 -6.00
CA ASN A 8 4.10 20.29 -5.93
C ASN A 8 5.02 20.67 -7.09
N ARG A 9 4.51 21.46 -8.05
CA ARG A 9 5.25 21.92 -9.24
C ARG A 9 6.46 22.81 -8.89
N SER A 10 6.44 23.46 -7.74
CA SER A 10 7.57 24.27 -7.24
C SER A 10 8.63 23.42 -6.52
N CYS A 11 8.38 22.12 -6.31
CA CYS A 11 9.34 21.22 -5.68
C CYS A 11 10.29 20.65 -6.74
N THR A 12 11.59 20.82 -6.52
CA THR A 12 12.65 20.39 -7.45
C THR A 12 13.04 18.91 -7.32
N LYS A 13 12.21 18.09 -6.66
CA LYS A 13 12.52 16.67 -6.41
C LYS A 13 11.87 15.77 -7.44
N ASP A 14 12.67 14.94 -8.09
CA ASP A 14 12.28 13.99 -9.15
C ASP A 14 11.47 12.76 -8.66
N GLY A 15 11.11 12.74 -7.38
CA GLY A 15 10.46 11.61 -6.71
C GLY A 15 11.42 10.74 -5.89
N TRP A 16 10.87 9.72 -5.24
CA TRP A 16 11.64 8.81 -4.39
C TRP A 16 11.07 7.39 -4.41
N GLY A 17 11.93 6.42 -4.13
CA GLY A 17 11.54 5.03 -3.89
C GLY A 17 11.24 4.77 -2.42
N SER A 18 10.43 3.76 -2.14
CA SER A 18 10.20 3.20 -0.80
C SER A 18 10.14 1.69 -0.87
N LYS A 19 10.80 1.02 0.09
CA LYS A 19 10.67 -0.43 0.24
C LYS A 19 9.25 -0.90 0.61
N LYS A 20 8.37 0.01 1.04
CA LYS A 20 6.98 -0.30 1.43
C LYS A 20 5.98 0.71 0.88
N ILE A 21 4.86 0.20 0.37
CA ILE A 21 3.62 0.95 0.13
C ILE A 21 2.57 0.36 1.07
N ALA A 22 1.91 1.20 1.87
CA ALA A 22 0.77 0.78 2.66
C ALA A 22 -0.46 0.67 1.75
N ILE A 23 -1.20 -0.41 1.89
CA ILE A 23 -2.41 -0.70 1.11
C ILE A 23 -3.45 -1.25 2.10
N THR A 24 -4.71 -0.92 1.94
CA THR A 24 -5.82 -1.59 2.65
C THR A 24 -6.77 -2.16 1.60
N ILE A 25 -7.23 -3.39 1.78
CA ILE A 25 -8.22 -4.01 0.89
C ILE A 25 -9.49 -4.22 1.70
N ARG A 26 -10.62 -3.71 1.22
CA ARG A 26 -11.94 -3.92 1.82
C ARG A 26 -12.80 -4.76 0.88
N MET A 27 -13.45 -5.76 1.45
CA MET A 27 -14.45 -6.57 0.77
C MET A 27 -15.85 -5.97 0.96
N TYR A 28 -16.67 -6.10 -0.07
CA TYR A 28 -18.07 -5.73 -0.11
C TYR A 28 -18.92 -6.95 -0.51
N ALA A 29 -20.24 -6.84 -0.36
CA ALA A 29 -21.17 -7.86 -0.81
C ALA A 29 -20.97 -8.21 -2.30
N GLY A 30 -21.21 -9.46 -2.67
CA GLY A 30 -21.01 -9.95 -4.03
C GLY A 30 -19.54 -10.08 -4.44
N ALA A 31 -18.64 -10.33 -3.47
CA ALA A 31 -17.20 -10.52 -3.70
C ALA A 31 -16.53 -9.36 -4.47
N SER A 32 -17.01 -8.14 -4.24
CA SER A 32 -16.39 -6.92 -4.75
C SER A 32 -15.33 -6.41 -3.78
N TYR A 33 -14.21 -5.91 -4.29
CA TYR A 33 -13.10 -5.44 -3.46
C TYR A 33 -12.67 -4.04 -3.86
N ASN A 34 -12.39 -3.18 -2.87
CA ASN A 34 -11.58 -1.99 -3.11
C ASN A 34 -10.16 -2.22 -2.59
N ALA A 35 -9.19 -1.57 -3.22
CA ALA A 35 -7.84 -1.47 -2.71
C ALA A 35 -7.47 0.00 -2.60
N ARG A 36 -7.29 0.48 -1.38
CA ARG A 36 -6.80 1.83 -1.12
C ARG A 36 -5.29 1.77 -0.98
N VAL A 37 -4.60 2.45 -1.89
CA VAL A 37 -3.14 2.64 -1.84
C VAL A 37 -2.85 3.98 -1.15
N TYR A 38 -2.06 3.97 -0.09
CA TYR A 38 -1.69 5.19 0.64
C TYR A 38 -0.51 5.87 -0.03
N SER A 39 -0.52 7.21 -0.07
CA SER A 39 0.59 7.98 -0.59
C SER A 39 1.66 8.21 0.50
N GLN A 40 2.76 8.85 0.10
CA GLN A 40 3.77 9.37 1.02
C GLN A 40 3.94 10.88 0.83
N ARG A 41 4.29 11.59 1.89
CA ARG A 41 4.62 13.01 1.83
C ARG A 41 6.04 13.22 1.35
N CYS A 42 6.24 14.28 0.57
CA CYS A 42 7.56 14.67 0.12
C CYS A 42 8.41 15.16 1.29
N LYS A 43 9.64 14.64 1.43
CA LYS A 43 10.58 15.07 2.46
C LYS A 43 10.88 16.56 2.50
N HIS A 44 10.75 17.24 1.36
CA HIS A 44 11.14 18.65 1.23
C HIS A 44 10.00 19.62 1.46
N CYS A 45 8.83 19.36 0.87
CA CYS A 45 7.71 20.30 0.90
C CYS A 45 6.50 19.76 1.68
N ASP A 46 6.60 18.55 2.22
CA ASP A 46 5.55 17.83 2.98
C ASP A 46 4.22 17.61 2.22
N VAL A 47 4.17 17.94 0.94
CA VAL A 47 3.01 17.71 0.08
C VAL A 47 2.85 16.22 -0.23
N ALA A 48 1.61 15.74 -0.20
CA ALA A 48 1.25 14.37 -0.57
C ALA A 48 1.65 14.07 -2.03
N SER A 49 2.27 12.92 -2.24
CA SER A 49 2.70 12.46 -3.57
C SER A 49 1.59 11.77 -4.35
N SER A 50 1.86 11.55 -5.63
CA SER A 50 1.20 10.46 -6.37
C SER A 50 2.04 9.20 -6.24
N PRO A 51 1.48 8.08 -5.75
CA PRO A 51 2.13 6.79 -5.94
C PRO A 51 2.13 6.44 -7.43
N THR A 52 3.29 6.07 -7.95
CA THR A 52 3.38 5.37 -9.24
C THR A 52 3.08 3.91 -8.94
N LEU A 53 1.90 3.47 -9.36
CA LEU A 53 1.51 2.06 -9.31
C LEU A 53 2.17 1.41 -10.52
N ASP A 54 3.34 0.81 -10.33
CA ASP A 54 3.84 -0.16 -11.30
C ASP A 54 2.95 -1.41 -11.30
N ASP A 55 3.10 -2.27 -12.31
CA ASP A 55 2.31 -3.50 -12.46
C ASP A 55 2.40 -4.42 -11.23
N SER A 56 3.43 -4.24 -10.40
CA SER A 56 3.61 -4.97 -9.13
C SER A 56 2.54 -4.63 -8.07
N CYS A 57 1.82 -3.51 -8.17
CA CYS A 57 0.81 -3.15 -7.19
C CYS A 57 -0.51 -3.91 -7.40
N PRO A 58 -1.12 -3.91 -8.61
CA PRO A 58 -2.26 -4.79 -8.92
C PRO A 58 -1.99 -6.26 -8.59
N ASP A 59 -0.81 -6.78 -8.94
CA ASP A 59 -0.46 -8.18 -8.68
C ASP A 59 -0.43 -8.53 -7.18
N ARG A 60 0.08 -7.62 -6.34
CA ARG A 60 0.08 -7.80 -4.88
C ARG A 60 -1.32 -7.76 -4.27
N VAL A 61 -2.24 -6.99 -4.86
CA VAL A 61 -3.65 -6.95 -4.44
C VAL A 61 -4.32 -8.25 -4.86
N ALA A 62 -4.18 -8.64 -6.13
CA ALA A 62 -4.75 -9.86 -6.68
C ALA A 62 -4.25 -11.11 -5.95
N TYR A 63 -2.93 -11.22 -5.70
CA TYR A 63 -2.33 -12.33 -4.93
C TYR A 63 -2.99 -12.50 -3.57
N ARG A 64 -3.23 -11.40 -2.84
CA ARG A 64 -3.86 -11.45 -1.52
C ARG A 64 -5.32 -11.86 -1.58
N ILE A 65 -6.08 -11.28 -2.51
CA ILE A 65 -7.50 -11.64 -2.69
C ILE A 65 -7.60 -13.13 -3.01
N LYS A 66 -6.79 -13.64 -3.95
CA LYS A 66 -6.75 -15.07 -4.28
C LYS A 66 -6.42 -15.94 -3.06
N LYS A 67 -5.41 -15.54 -2.29
CA LYS A 67 -5.03 -16.25 -1.05
C LYS A 67 -6.15 -16.20 0.01
N TRP A 68 -6.90 -15.10 0.12
CA TRP A 68 -8.05 -14.98 1.00
C TRP A 68 -9.21 -15.89 0.59
N CYS A 69 -9.39 -16.10 -0.71
CA CYS A 69 -10.34 -17.07 -1.25
C CYS A 69 -9.87 -18.53 -1.15
N GLY A 70 -8.75 -18.81 -0.48
CA GLY A 70 -8.23 -20.18 -0.32
C GLY A 70 -7.50 -20.75 -1.53
N ILE A 71 -7.17 -19.93 -2.53
CA ILE A 71 -6.40 -20.38 -3.69
C ILE A 71 -4.95 -20.57 -3.27
N GLU A 72 -4.43 -21.79 -3.43
CA GLU A 72 -3.02 -22.09 -3.24
C GLU A 72 -2.19 -21.36 -4.31
N LEU A 73 -1.25 -20.54 -3.86
CA LEU A 73 -0.35 -19.78 -4.71
C LEU A 73 1.05 -19.85 -4.15
N ASP A 74 2.01 -20.08 -5.02
CA ASP A 74 3.42 -19.97 -4.67
C ASP A 74 3.73 -18.61 -4.09
N ARG A 75 4.61 -18.58 -3.08
CA ARG A 75 5.07 -17.33 -2.51
C ARG A 75 5.83 -16.58 -3.61
N PRO A 76 5.43 -15.34 -3.96
CA PRO A 76 6.16 -14.56 -4.96
C PRO A 76 7.61 -14.43 -4.52
N GLN A 77 8.53 -14.92 -5.35
CA GLN A 77 9.96 -14.77 -5.14
C GLN A 77 10.31 -13.31 -5.42
N GLY A 78 10.19 -12.45 -4.40
CA GLY A 78 10.53 -11.03 -4.61
C GLY A 78 9.93 -10.07 -3.61
N ALA A 79 10.66 -9.81 -2.53
CA ALA A 79 10.64 -8.50 -1.85
C ALA A 79 11.95 -8.22 -1.09
N GLN A 80 13.03 -8.95 -1.38
CA GLN A 80 14.34 -8.72 -0.76
C GLN A 80 15.15 -7.69 -1.55
N GLY A 81 14.51 -6.63 -2.03
CA GLY A 81 15.27 -5.57 -2.67
C GLY A 81 15.84 -4.62 -1.62
N ARG A 82 17.07 -4.13 -1.85
CA ARG A 82 17.74 -3.05 -1.10
C ARG A 82 17.10 -1.68 -1.37
N GLY A 83 15.77 -1.60 -1.26
CA GLY A 83 15.04 -0.35 -1.46
C GLY A 83 15.27 0.60 -0.29
N PRO A 84 15.11 1.93 -0.51
CA PRO A 84 15.23 2.91 0.56
C PRO A 84 14.37 2.53 1.78
N PRO A 85 14.84 2.83 3.01
CA PRO A 85 14.07 2.53 4.21
C PRO A 85 12.68 3.16 4.15
N HIS A 86 11.74 2.55 4.86
CA HIS A 86 10.38 3.03 4.90
C HIS A 86 10.27 4.07 6.01
N GLU A 87 9.98 5.31 5.65
CA GLU A 87 9.86 6.42 6.57
C GLU A 87 8.43 6.57 7.07
N LYS A 88 8.19 6.09 8.30
CA LYS A 88 6.86 6.06 8.91
C LYS A 88 6.24 7.45 9.07
N SER A 89 7.05 8.46 9.38
CA SER A 89 6.59 9.84 9.57
C SER A 89 6.00 10.46 8.30
N LEU A 90 6.43 10.01 7.13
CA LEU A 90 5.99 10.51 5.82
C LEU A 90 4.94 9.62 5.17
N CYS A 91 4.64 8.45 5.74
CA CYS A 91 3.67 7.54 5.17
C CYS A 91 2.28 7.81 5.73
N GLU A 92 1.35 8.19 4.87
CA GLU A 92 -0.05 8.44 5.25
C GLU A 92 -0.71 7.18 5.82
N GLY A 93 -0.31 6.00 5.33
CA GLY A 93 -0.76 4.73 5.88
C GLY A 93 -0.23 4.47 7.29
N CYS A 94 1.01 4.87 7.63
CA CYS A 94 1.49 4.79 9.01
C CYS A 94 0.76 5.77 9.92
N GLN A 95 0.58 7.00 9.46
CA GLN A 95 -0.14 8.04 10.19
C GLN A 95 -1.60 7.63 10.45
N ALA A 96 -2.24 6.94 9.50
CA ALA A 96 -3.58 6.39 9.66
C ALA A 96 -3.62 5.03 10.39
N GLY A 97 -2.48 4.53 10.90
CA GLY A 97 -2.43 3.24 11.59
C GLY A 97 -2.69 2.02 10.69
N HIS A 98 -2.56 2.16 9.37
CA HIS A 98 -2.81 1.16 8.31
C HIS A 98 -1.54 0.57 7.68
N CYS A 99 -0.36 0.89 8.23
CA CYS A 99 0.89 0.24 7.88
C CYS A 99 1.36 -0.72 8.98
N ALA A 100 1.22 -2.04 8.77
CA ALA A 100 1.74 -3.00 9.75
C ALA A 100 3.27 -2.94 9.84
N ALA A 101 3.82 -2.94 11.05
CA ALA A 101 5.25 -3.09 11.33
C ALA A 101 5.70 -4.54 11.08
N GLY A 102 5.77 -4.91 9.80
CA GLY A 102 6.15 -6.24 9.35
C GLY A 102 6.08 -6.29 7.84
N ARG A 103 6.69 -7.29 7.22
CA ARG A 103 6.83 -7.43 5.76
C ARG A 103 5.48 -7.18 5.07
N SER A 104 5.46 -6.24 4.12
CA SER A 104 4.31 -5.98 3.23
C SER A 104 2.93 -6.11 3.91
N GLY A 105 2.64 -5.33 4.94
CA GLY A 105 1.33 -5.36 5.60
C GLY A 105 0.29 -4.57 4.83
N VAL A 106 -0.67 -5.25 4.20
CA VAL A 106 -1.99 -4.67 3.95
C VAL A 106 -2.70 -4.75 5.29
N LEU A 107 -3.10 -3.63 5.86
CA LEU A 107 -3.89 -3.69 7.09
C LEU A 107 -5.35 -3.98 6.78
N PHE A 108 -5.91 -4.79 7.66
CA PHE A 108 -7.27 -5.29 7.63
C PHE A 108 -8.18 -4.24 8.27
N SER A 109 -9.19 -3.81 7.54
CA SER A 109 -10.36 -3.17 8.14
C SER A 109 -11.48 -4.18 8.01
N THR A 110 -11.60 -5.12 8.96
CA THR A 110 -12.86 -5.84 9.11
C THR A 110 -13.95 -4.80 9.36
N LEU A 111 -15.00 -4.85 8.55
CA LEU A 111 -16.32 -4.47 9.05
C LEU A 111 -16.70 -5.49 10.13
N ASN A 112 -16.33 -5.22 11.38
CA ASN A 112 -17.19 -5.61 12.48
C ASN A 112 -18.42 -4.71 12.37
N HIS A 113 -19.41 -5.13 11.58
CA HIS A 113 -20.83 -4.82 11.74
C HIS A 113 -21.55 -5.46 10.55
N LEU A 114 -22.16 -6.61 10.83
CA LEU A 114 -23.50 -7.07 10.40
C LEU A 114 -23.58 -8.59 10.56
N THR A 115 -23.36 -9.06 11.79
CA THR A 115 -24.26 -10.08 12.35
C THR A 115 -25.35 -9.29 13.07
N ALA A 116 -26.45 -9.02 12.38
CA ALA A 116 -27.72 -8.71 12.99
C ALA A 116 -28.74 -9.44 12.12
N ASN A 117 -29.36 -10.45 12.75
CA ASN A 117 -30.41 -11.36 12.30
C ASN A 117 -31.16 -11.00 11.02
#